data_AF-A0A543ID96-F1
#
_entry.id   AF-A0A543ID96-F1
#
_cell.length_a   1.000
_cell.length_b   1.000
_cell.length_c   1.000
_cell.angle_alpha   90.00
_cell.angle_beta   90.00
_cell.angle_gamma   90.00
#
_symmetry.space_group_name_H-M   'P 1'
#
loop_
_entity.id
_entity.type
_entity.pdbx_description
1 polymer ?
#
loop_
_entity_poly.entity_id
_entity_poly.type
_entity_poly.pdbx_seq_one_letter_code
_entity_poly.pdbx_strand_id
1 'polypeptide(L)'
;MIKKDDAHVRAAQEMGADPFTIGIEEFDVGYLFWKMPPPHEDPSRPPETVGGSYLVVDKETGETSTWPLLDPALIMDQYRRVKRGEEVNWEYENRG
;
A
#
# COMPACT_ATOMS: atom_id res chain seq x y z
N MET A 1 1.87 -2.27 -19.28
CA MET A 1 0.79 -1.86 -18.35
C MET A 1 0.20 -3.11 -17.71
N ILE A 2 0.36 -3.28 -16.40
CA ILE A 2 -0.15 -4.41 -15.63
C ILE A 2 -1.66 -4.24 -15.38
N LYS A 3 -2.42 -5.34 -15.48
CA LYS A 3 -3.85 -5.34 -15.21
C LYS A 3 -4.10 -5.41 -13.70
N LYS A 4 -5.28 -4.99 -13.27
CA LYS A 4 -5.70 -5.00 -11.86
C LYS A 4 -5.57 -6.39 -11.23
N ASP A 5 -5.99 -7.45 -11.93
CA ASP A 5 -5.91 -8.83 -11.40
C ASP A 5 -4.46 -9.27 -11.18
N ASP A 6 -3.57 -8.99 -12.15
CA ASP A 6 -2.14 -9.31 -12.04
C ASP A 6 -1.46 -8.49 -10.93
N ALA A 7 -1.82 -7.21 -10.80
CA ALA A 7 -1.34 -6.34 -9.72
C ALA A 7 -1.80 -6.85 -8.35
N HIS A 8 -3.03 -7.36 -8.26
CA HIS A 8 -3.60 -7.87 -7.02
C HIS A 8 -2.93 -9.17 -6.56
N VAL A 9 -2.68 -10.11 -7.48
CA VAL A 9 -1.92 -11.34 -7.19
C VAL A 9 -0.51 -10.98 -6.71
N ARG A 10 0.13 -10.00 -7.36
CA ARG A 10 1.48 -9.57 -6.98
C ARG A 10 1.50 -8.89 -5.61
N ALA A 11 0.53 -8.05 -5.32
CA ALA A 11 0.39 -7.43 -3.99
C ALA A 11 0.19 -8.49 -2.91
N ALA A 12 -0.65 -9.50 -3.14
CA ALA A 12 -0.87 -10.59 -2.19
C ALA A 12 0.42 -11.37 -1.86
N GLN A 13 1.22 -11.66 -2.88
CA GLN A 13 2.52 -12.31 -2.72
C GLN A 13 3.49 -11.45 -1.91
N GLU A 14 3.63 -10.18 -2.26
CA GLU A 14 4.57 -9.26 -1.61
C GLU A 14 4.19 -8.98 -0.15
N MET A 15 2.88 -8.85 0.11
CA MET A 15 2.36 -8.61 1.44
C MET A 15 2.29 -9.89 2.29
N GLY A 16 2.46 -11.08 1.69
CA GLY A 16 2.24 -12.36 2.37
C GLY A 16 0.83 -12.45 2.96
N ALA A 17 -0.18 -11.98 2.24
CA ALA A 17 -1.57 -11.94 2.67
C ALA A 17 -2.47 -12.69 1.70
N ASP A 18 -3.63 -13.13 2.21
CA ASP A 18 -4.65 -13.72 1.36
C ASP A 18 -5.26 -12.63 0.44
N PRO A 19 -5.41 -12.85 -0.87
CA PRO A 19 -5.96 -11.85 -1.80
C PRO A 19 -7.35 -11.33 -1.43
N PHE A 20 -8.15 -12.11 -0.69
CA PHE A 20 -9.47 -11.70 -0.20
C PHE A 20 -9.39 -10.76 1.01
N THR A 21 -8.21 -10.62 1.63
CA THR A 21 -7.94 -9.75 2.78
C THR A 21 -7.19 -8.48 2.41
N ILE A 22 -7.16 -8.11 1.12
CA ILE A 22 -6.43 -6.96 0.62
C ILE A 22 -7.40 -5.95 0.02
N GLY A 23 -7.34 -4.72 0.51
CA GLY A 23 -8.01 -3.57 -0.09
C GLY A 23 -7.18 -3.04 -1.26
N ILE A 24 -7.86 -2.52 -2.28
CA ILE A 24 -7.24 -1.95 -3.47
C ILE A 24 -7.89 -0.62 -3.83
N GLU A 25 -7.04 0.36 -4.16
CA GLU A 25 -7.44 1.61 -4.79
C GLU A 25 -6.60 1.84 -6.05
N GLU A 26 -7.26 1.97 -7.20
CA GLU A 26 -6.59 2.25 -8.47
C GLU A 26 -6.46 3.76 -8.69
N PHE A 27 -5.29 4.21 -9.16
CA PHE A 27 -5.04 5.59 -9.54
C PHE A 27 -4.32 5.69 -10.89
N ASP A 28 -4.02 6.91 -11.32
CA ASP A 28 -3.55 7.24 -12.67
C ASP A 28 -2.25 6.52 -13.07
N VAL A 29 -1.32 6.35 -12.13
CA VAL A 29 0.00 5.76 -12.40
C VAL A 29 0.26 4.43 -11.68
N GLY A 30 -0.71 3.92 -10.89
CA GLY A 30 -0.49 2.73 -10.06
C GLY A 30 -1.74 2.17 -9.40
N TYR A 31 -1.52 1.17 -8.56
CA TYR A 31 -2.51 0.59 -7.66
C TYR A 31 -1.98 0.62 -6.23
N LEU A 32 -2.77 1.13 -5.29
CA LEU A 32 -2.48 1.17 -3.87
C LEU A 32 -3.17 -0.03 -3.18
N PHE A 33 -2.43 -0.78 -2.38
CA PHE A 33 -2.91 -1.96 -1.66
C PHE A 33 -2.65 -1.84 -0.16
N TRP A 34 -3.56 -2.38 0.65
CA TRP A 34 -3.39 -2.50 2.10
C TRP A 34 -4.02 -3.79 2.61
N LYS A 35 -3.50 -4.32 3.71
CA LYS A 35 -4.15 -5.43 4.41
C LYS A 35 -5.40 -4.90 5.10
N MET A 36 -6.54 -5.49 4.82
CA MET A 36 -7.74 -5.27 5.60
C MET A 36 -7.58 -6.04 6.92
N PRO A 37 -7.75 -5.38 8.08
CA PRO A 37 -7.76 -6.11 9.34
C PRO A 37 -8.91 -7.12 9.32
N PRO A 38 -8.73 -8.30 9.94
CA PRO A 38 -9.83 -9.23 10.10
C PRO A 38 -10.96 -8.54 10.88
N PRO A 39 -12.23 -8.93 10.64
CA PRO A 39 -13.34 -8.43 11.42
C PRO A 39 -13.05 -8.65 12.91
N HIS A 40 -13.14 -7.58 13.68
CA HIS A 40 -12.76 -7.57 15.08
C HIS A 40 -13.82 -8.33 15.89
N GLU A 41 -13.50 -9.55 16.34
CA GLU A 41 -14.46 -10.42 17.05
C GLU A 41 -14.92 -9.83 18.39
N ASP A 42 -14.05 -9.04 19.06
CA ASP A 42 -14.36 -8.39 20.33
C ASP A 42 -13.85 -6.94 20.32
N PRO A 43 -14.74 -5.93 20.27
CA PRO A 43 -14.37 -4.51 20.30
C PRO A 43 -13.65 -4.07 21.59
N SER A 44 -13.62 -4.91 22.63
CA SER A 44 -12.96 -4.64 23.90
C SER A 44 -11.48 -5.04 23.93
N ARG A 45 -11.00 -5.79 22.93
CA ARG A 45 -9.59 -6.18 22.81
C ARG A 45 -8.87 -5.23 21.85
N PRO A 46 -7.59 -4.89 22.08
CA PRO A 46 -6.82 -4.24 21.04
C PRO A 46 -6.60 -5.22 19.86
N PRO A 47 -6.57 -4.73 18.61
CA PRO A 47 -6.27 -5.58 17.46
C PRO A 47 -4.88 -6.22 17.62
N GLU A 48 -4.75 -7.49 17.27
CA GLU A 48 -3.50 -8.25 17.41
C GLU A 48 -2.35 -7.70 16.54
N THR A 49 -2.67 -6.96 15.48
CA THR A 49 -1.68 -6.36 14.58
C THR A 49 -1.68 -4.84 14.72
N VAL A 50 -0.61 -4.29 15.28
CA VAL A 50 -0.32 -2.85 15.32
C VAL A 50 0.71 -2.55 14.23
N GLY A 51 0.34 -1.71 13.26
CA GLY A 51 1.21 -1.31 12.16
C GLY A 51 0.83 -1.95 10.83
N GLY A 52 0.43 -1.12 9.87
CA GLY A 52 0.24 -1.51 8.47
C GLY A 52 1.15 -0.69 7.58
N SER A 53 1.27 -1.12 6.33
CA SER A 53 1.88 -0.35 5.26
C SER A 53 0.96 -0.40 4.04
N TYR A 54 1.09 0.61 3.19
CA TYR A 54 0.60 0.51 1.84
C TYR A 54 1.65 -0.14 0.94
N LEU A 55 1.19 -0.88 -0.06
CA LEU A 55 2.00 -1.32 -1.18
C LEU A 55 1.50 -0.63 -2.45
N VAL A 56 2.38 0.05 -3.16
CA VAL A 56 2.06 0.60 -4.48
C VAL A 56 2.64 -0.32 -5.55
N VAL A 57 1.81 -0.73 -6.50
CA VAL A 57 2.22 -1.43 -7.73
C VAL A 57 2.19 -0.45 -8.89
N ASP A 58 3.33 -0.24 -9.54
CA ASP A 58 3.44 0.60 -10.72
C ASP A 58 2.60 0.04 -11.87
N LYS A 59 1.76 0.88 -12.48
CA LYS A 59 0.85 0.43 -13.53
C LYS A 59 1.56 0.11 -14.84
N GLU A 60 2.70 0.73 -15.13
CA GLU A 60 3.45 0.56 -16.37
C GLU A 60 4.39 -0.65 -16.29
N THR A 61 5.18 -0.73 -15.21
CA THR A 61 6.28 -1.68 -15.01
C THR A 61 5.91 -2.89 -14.15
N GLY A 62 4.91 -2.76 -13.27
CA GLY A 62 4.56 -3.79 -12.28
C GLY A 62 5.54 -3.87 -11.10
N GLU A 63 6.43 -2.90 -10.95
CA GLU A 63 7.31 -2.77 -9.79
C GLU A 63 6.52 -2.43 -8.53
N THR A 64 6.99 -2.93 -7.40
CA THR A 64 6.35 -2.75 -6.10
C THR A 64 7.16 -1.81 -5.23
N SER A 65 6.47 -1.01 -4.40
CA SER A 65 7.09 -0.14 -3.42
C SER A 65 6.25 -0.08 -2.15
N THR A 66 6.90 -0.06 -0.99
CA THR A 66 6.24 -0.06 0.33
C THR A 66 6.21 1.35 0.92
N TRP A 67 5.05 1.75 1.41
CA TRP A 67 4.76 3.11 1.86
C TRP A 67 4.16 3.10 3.27
N PRO A 68 4.38 4.14 4.09
CA PRO A 68 3.76 4.26 5.41
C PRO A 68 2.24 4.37 5.27
N LEU A 69 1.51 3.92 6.31
CA LEU A 69 0.04 3.98 6.35
C LEU A 69 -0.45 5.41 6.66
N LEU A 70 -0.21 6.35 5.75
CA LEU A 70 -0.71 7.74 5.80
C LEU A 70 -2.03 7.87 5.03
N ASP A 71 -2.53 9.08 4.85
CA ASP A 71 -3.69 9.30 3.97
C ASP A 71 -3.42 8.74 2.56
N PRO A 72 -4.30 7.89 1.99
CA PRO A 72 -4.13 7.34 0.64
C PRO A 72 -3.88 8.40 -0.44
N ALA A 73 -4.55 9.54 -0.37
CA ALA A 73 -4.38 10.62 -1.34
C ALA A 73 -2.98 11.24 -1.25
N LEU A 74 -2.42 11.32 -0.04
CA LEU A 74 -1.04 11.77 0.17
C LEU A 74 -0.05 10.78 -0.43
N ILE A 75 -0.24 9.47 -0.20
CA ILE A 75 0.61 8.43 -0.78
C ILE A 75 0.59 8.49 -2.31
N MET A 76 -0.59 8.64 -2.91
CA MET A 76 -0.73 8.76 -4.36
C MET A 76 -0.05 10.02 -4.90
N ASP A 77 -0.20 11.18 -4.25
CA ASP A 77 0.49 12.41 -4.69
C ASP A 77 2.02 12.28 -4.61
N GLN A 78 2.52 11.72 -3.52
CA GLN A 78 3.95 11.51 -3.33
C GLN A 78 4.51 10.48 -4.32
N TYR A 79 3.74 9.42 -4.63
CA TYR A 79 4.13 8.47 -5.66
C TYR A 79 4.22 9.12 -7.05
N ARG A 80 3.30 10.05 -7.39
CA ARG A 80 3.39 10.82 -8.63
C ARG A 80 4.68 11.66 -8.68
N ARG A 81 5.14 12.22 -7.56
CA ARG A 81 6.40 12.95 -7.47
C ARG A 81 7.60 12.04 -7.73
N VAL A 82 7.65 10.88 -7.07
CA VAL A 82 8.68 9.86 -7.31
C VAL A 82 8.72 9.47 -8.80
N LYS A 83 7.56 9.25 -9.42
CA LYS A 83 7.46 8.91 -10.85
C LYS A 83 7.95 10.03 -11.78
N ARG A 84 7.90 11.29 -11.35
CA ARG A 84 8.49 12.43 -12.09
C ARG A 84 9.99 12.58 -11.86
N GLY A 85 10.61 11.70 -11.07
CA GLY A 85 12.02 11.77 -10.69
C GLY A 85 12.30 12.76 -9.58
N GLU A 86 11.28 13.21 -8.85
CA GLU A 86 11.46 14.05 -7.67
C GLU A 86 11.90 13.17 -6.50
N GLU A 87 12.98 13.55 -5.83
CA GLU A 87 13.37 12.93 -4.58
C GLU A 87 12.31 13.28 -3.53
N VAL A 88 11.58 12.28 -3.06
CA VAL A 88 10.67 12.44 -1.93
C VAL A 88 11.47 12.08 -0.68
N ASN A 89 11.83 13.09 0.10
CA ASN A 89 12.61 12.90 1.30
C ASN A 89 11.67 12.44 2.43
N TRP A 90 11.79 11.16 2.81
CA TRP A 90 10.90 10.48 3.76
C TRP A 90 11.32 10.64 5.23
N GLU A 91 12.00 11.74 5.57
CA GLU A 91 12.40 12.06 6.94
C GLU A 91 11.19 12.54 7.76
N TYR A 92 10.29 11.61 8.12
CA TYR A 92 9.42 11.77 9.29
C TYR A 92 9.87 10.74 10.34
N GLU A 93 10.74 11.21 11.24
CA GLU A 93 10.87 10.76 12.64
C GLU A 93 11.16 9.27 12.89
N ASN A 94 12.38 8.82 12.56
CA ASN A 94 13.04 7.70 13.25
C ASN A 94 14.14 8.22 14.21
N ARG A 95 13.75 9.18 15.05
CA ARG A 95 14.37 9.46 16.35
C ARG A 95 13.23 9.45 17.37
N GLY A 96 13.24 8.43 18.24
CA GLY A 96 12.30 8.27 19.35
C GLY A 96 12.30 6.84 19.83
#